data_AF-A0A4Q5TB10-F1
#
_entry.id   AF-A0A4Q5TB10-F1
#
_cell.length_a   1.000
_cell.length_b   1.000
_cell.length_c   1.000
_cell.angle_alpha   90.00
_cell.angle_beta   90.00
_cell.angle_gamma   90.00
#
_symmetry.space_group_name_H-M   'P 1'
#
loop_
_entity.id
_entity.type
_entity.pdbx_description
1 polymer ?
#
loop_
_entity_poly.entity_id
_entity_poly.type
_entity_poly.pdbx_seq_one_letter_code
_entity_poly.pdbx_strand_id
1 'polypeptide(L)'
;MKQLLLLMLVLAAAGPGIAQGRNAPQSRTEALEKTYNMTLFRGIDGDLFDLESGPAAQSALAYRNILEWLPGRVPDLRVAYRRDIAIPYIRGYVANLYLDELRVDPAAISNLPVSDIGLLKVIRGPVVIVGGSPGGTIAIYTKRGEEEEP
;
A
#
# COMPACT_ATOMS: atom_id res chain seq x y z
N MET A 1 -13.47 -67.54 -3.83
CA MET A 1 -12.34 -68.37 -4.32
C MET A 1 -11.35 -67.47 -5.02
N LYS A 2 -10.07 -67.60 -4.65
CA LYS A 2 -8.85 -67.06 -5.29
C LYS A 2 -8.64 -65.54 -5.19
N GLN A 3 -7.76 -65.05 -4.30
CA GLN A 3 -6.29 -65.19 -4.22
C GLN A 3 -5.56 -64.30 -5.24
N LEU A 4 -4.97 -63.20 -4.78
CA LEU A 4 -3.54 -62.82 -4.94
C LEU A 4 -3.34 -61.44 -4.25
N LEU A 5 -2.55 -61.33 -3.16
CA LEU A 5 -1.09 -61.06 -3.16
C LEU A 5 -0.81 -59.59 -3.56
N LEU A 6 -0.08 -58.71 -2.88
CA LEU A 6 1.15 -58.78 -2.06
C LEU A 6 1.30 -57.33 -1.45
N LEU A 7 1.42 -57.15 -0.13
CA LEU A 7 2.65 -56.73 0.59
C LEU A 7 3.17 -55.31 0.26
N MET A 8 3.08 -54.37 1.21
CA MET A 8 4.26 -53.76 1.82
C MET A 8 3.93 -52.81 2.99
N LEU A 9 4.63 -53.12 4.08
CA LEU A 9 4.88 -52.38 5.29
C LEU A 9 5.66 -51.09 5.00
N VAL A 10 5.18 -49.92 5.45
CA VAL A 10 6.04 -48.85 5.99
C VAL A 10 5.30 -48.13 7.12
N LEU A 11 5.90 -48.23 8.31
CA LEU A 11 5.63 -47.46 9.51
C LEU A 11 6.25 -46.07 9.34
N ALA A 12 5.46 -44.99 9.44
CA ALA A 12 5.98 -43.65 9.70
C ALA A 12 4.99 -42.88 10.55
N ALA A 13 5.44 -42.54 11.77
CA ALA A 13 4.67 -41.82 12.77
C ALA A 13 4.20 -40.45 12.24
N ALA A 14 2.90 -40.21 12.33
CA ALA A 14 2.32 -38.89 12.20
C ALA A 14 2.66 -38.09 13.47
N GLY A 15 3.84 -37.46 13.49
CA GLY A 15 4.07 -36.33 14.38
C GLY A 15 3.34 -35.12 13.80
N PRO A 16 2.57 -34.34 14.58
CA PRO A 16 2.04 -33.07 14.09
C PRO A 16 3.23 -32.18 13.75
N GLY A 17 3.43 -31.97 12.44
CA GLY A 17 4.38 -31.02 11.91
C GLY A 17 4.11 -29.66 12.53
N ILE A 18 5.02 -29.25 13.39
CA ILE A 18 5.08 -27.98 14.09
C ILE A 18 4.74 -26.86 13.12
N ALA A 19 3.81 -26.02 13.56
CA ALA A 19 3.47 -24.75 12.94
C ALA A 19 4.75 -24.06 12.49
N GLN A 20 4.89 -23.81 11.19
CA GLN A 20 5.89 -22.88 10.69
C GLN A 20 5.51 -21.50 11.21
N GLY A 21 6.02 -21.16 12.41
CA GLY A 21 6.16 -19.78 12.84
C GLY A 21 7.08 -19.11 11.85
N ARG A 22 6.51 -18.52 10.79
CA ARG A 22 7.22 -17.71 9.81
C ARG A 22 7.64 -16.43 10.52
N ASN A 23 8.77 -16.47 11.23
CA ASN A 23 9.65 -15.31 11.30
C ASN A 23 10.37 -15.19 9.95
N ALA A 24 9.60 -14.93 8.89
CA ALA A 24 10.18 -14.45 7.65
C ALA A 24 10.73 -13.05 7.92
N PRO A 25 11.89 -12.65 7.37
CA PRO A 25 12.33 -11.26 7.46
C PRO A 25 11.21 -10.38 6.92
N GLN A 26 10.74 -9.44 7.77
CA GLN A 26 9.66 -8.53 7.42
C GLN A 26 10.04 -7.83 6.11
N SER A 27 9.18 -7.93 5.09
CA SER A 27 9.48 -7.28 3.81
C SER A 27 9.57 -5.76 4.03
N ARG A 28 10.38 -5.04 3.24
CA ARG A 28 10.48 -3.57 3.37
C ARG A 28 9.08 -2.91 3.36
N THR A 29 8.18 -3.43 2.53
CA THR A 29 6.77 -3.03 2.46
C THR A 29 6.08 -3.22 3.80
N GLU A 30 6.12 -4.43 4.38
CA GLU A 30 5.51 -4.72 5.68
C GLU A 30 6.09 -3.86 6.81
N ALA A 31 7.39 -3.54 6.76
CA ALA A 31 8.04 -2.67 7.74
C ALA A 31 7.48 -1.24 7.67
N LEU A 32 7.38 -0.67 6.47
CA LEU A 32 6.80 0.65 6.25
C LEU A 32 5.31 0.70 6.63
N GLU A 33 4.52 -0.31 6.25
CA GLU A 33 3.10 -0.38 6.64
C GLU A 33 2.92 -0.42 8.16
N LYS A 34 3.85 -1.07 8.87
CA LYS A 34 3.88 -1.08 10.34
C LYS A 34 4.28 0.29 10.91
N THR A 35 5.38 0.89 10.43
CA THR A 35 5.86 2.21 10.89
C THR A 35 4.80 3.30 10.76
N TYR A 36 4.01 3.27 9.68
CA TYR A 36 2.95 4.25 9.45
C TYR A 36 1.59 3.85 10.05
N ASN A 37 1.52 2.79 10.86
CA ASN A 37 0.30 2.30 11.51
C ASN A 37 -0.86 2.04 10.52
N MET A 38 -0.52 1.58 9.31
CA MET A 38 -1.48 1.34 8.25
C MET A 38 -2.50 0.29 8.69
N THR A 39 -3.79 0.61 8.59
CA THR A 39 -4.87 -0.27 9.05
C THR A 39 -5.77 -0.70 7.90
N LEU A 40 -6.38 0.24 7.18
CA LEU A 40 -7.34 -0.12 6.12
C LEU A 40 -6.66 -0.74 4.91
N PHE A 41 -5.43 -0.31 4.62
CA PHE A 41 -4.73 -0.66 3.39
C PHE A 41 -3.58 -1.66 3.57
N ARG A 42 -3.37 -2.17 4.79
CA ARG A 42 -2.27 -3.09 5.12
C ARG A 42 -2.40 -4.39 4.33
N GLY A 43 -1.30 -4.87 3.75
CA GLY A 43 -1.26 -6.12 2.98
C GLY A 43 -2.03 -6.11 1.65
N ILE A 44 -2.68 -4.99 1.28
CA ILE A 44 -3.30 -4.84 -0.04
C ILE A 44 -2.20 -4.58 -1.08
N ASP A 45 -2.26 -5.26 -2.22
CA ASP A 45 -1.30 -5.04 -3.30
C ASP A 45 -1.39 -3.60 -3.86
N GLY A 46 -0.25 -2.98 -4.10
CA GLY A 46 -0.15 -1.61 -4.58
C GLY A 46 1.28 -1.10 -4.65
N ASP A 47 1.47 0.00 -5.37
CA ASP A 47 2.77 0.66 -5.46
C ASP A 47 3.03 1.44 -4.16
N LEU A 48 4.11 1.12 -3.45
CA LEU A 48 4.48 1.76 -2.19
C LEU A 48 5.71 2.64 -2.39
N PHE A 49 5.60 3.91 -2.01
CA PHE A 49 6.68 4.90 -2.11
C PHE A 49 7.02 5.45 -0.73
N ASP A 50 8.24 5.15 -0.29
CA ASP A 50 8.88 5.76 0.87
C ASP A 50 9.42 7.14 0.48
N LEU A 51 8.81 8.19 1.01
CA LEU A 51 9.11 9.59 0.69
C LEU A 51 10.06 10.23 1.70
N GLU A 52 10.51 9.47 2.69
CA GLU A 52 11.41 9.94 3.74
C GLU A 52 12.83 9.46 3.51
N SER A 53 13.02 8.15 3.38
CA SER A 53 14.33 7.51 3.21
C SER A 53 14.46 6.76 1.88
N GLY A 54 13.38 6.73 1.10
CA GLY A 54 13.33 6.01 -0.17
C GLY A 54 13.90 6.78 -1.36
N PRO A 55 14.14 6.09 -2.49
CA PRO A 55 14.61 6.72 -3.73
C PRO A 55 13.62 7.73 -4.30
N ALA A 56 12.36 7.68 -3.87
CA ALA A 56 11.31 8.60 -4.27
C ALA A 56 11.45 9.99 -3.61
N ALA A 57 12.00 10.06 -2.39
CA ALA A 57 12.01 11.23 -1.52
C ALA A 57 12.49 12.50 -2.25
N GLN A 58 13.71 12.47 -2.79
CA GLN A 58 14.30 13.64 -3.44
C GLN A 58 13.48 14.13 -4.64
N SER A 59 12.94 13.21 -5.44
CA SER A 59 12.19 13.57 -6.63
C SER A 59 10.78 14.09 -6.31
N ALA A 60 10.19 13.66 -5.19
CA ALA A 60 8.87 14.10 -4.75
C ALA A 60 8.91 15.56 -4.26
N LEU A 61 9.95 15.95 -3.54
CA LEU A 61 10.14 17.30 -3.01
C LEU A 61 10.21 18.39 -4.10
N ALA A 62 10.46 18.03 -5.36
CA ALA A 62 10.43 18.97 -6.48
C ALA A 62 9.01 19.40 -6.89
N TYR A 63 7.97 18.76 -6.34
CA TYR A 63 6.57 19.01 -6.69
C TYR A 63 5.86 19.75 -5.58
N ARG A 64 4.94 20.64 -5.96
CA ARG A 64 4.08 21.36 -5.01
C ARG A 64 3.00 20.46 -4.41
N ASN A 65 2.55 19.47 -5.16
CA ASN A 65 1.47 18.56 -4.80
C ASN A 65 1.90 17.13 -5.13
N ILE A 66 1.73 16.22 -4.17
CA ILE A 66 2.16 14.83 -4.31
C ILE A 66 1.44 14.10 -5.45
N LEU A 67 0.19 14.48 -5.75
CA LEU A 67 -0.59 13.84 -6.81
C LEU A 67 0.04 14.08 -8.19
N GLU A 68 0.68 15.22 -8.40
CA GLU A 68 1.36 15.58 -9.65
C GLU A 68 2.67 14.82 -9.87
N TRP A 69 3.23 14.26 -8.80
CA TRP A 69 4.45 13.45 -8.86
C TRP A 69 4.17 12.00 -9.30
N LEU A 70 2.95 11.52 -9.13
CA LEU A 70 2.55 10.14 -9.42
C LEU A 70 2.54 9.73 -10.90
N PRO A 71 2.12 10.59 -11.86
CA PRO A 71 2.17 10.27 -13.28
C PRO A 71 3.58 9.84 -13.73
N GLY A 72 3.64 8.79 -14.54
CA GLY A 72 4.92 8.19 -14.98
C GLY A 72 5.58 7.25 -13.97
N ARG A 73 5.06 7.17 -12.73
CA ARG A 73 5.50 6.22 -11.69
C ARG A 73 4.46 5.14 -11.41
N VAL A 74 3.18 5.49 -11.60
CA VAL A 74 2.05 4.55 -11.50
C VAL A 74 1.44 4.37 -12.90
N PRO A 75 1.36 3.12 -13.41
CA PRO A 75 0.70 2.81 -14.67
C PRO A 75 -0.75 3.31 -14.71
N ASP A 76 -1.14 3.89 -15.84
CA ASP A 76 -2.48 4.41 -16.12
C ASP A 76 -2.99 5.45 -15.10
N LEU A 77 -2.09 6.06 -14.33
CA LEU A 77 -2.39 7.19 -13.47
C LEU A 77 -2.16 8.50 -14.22
N ARG A 78 -3.18 9.33 -14.24
CA ARG A 78 -3.12 10.71 -14.77
C ARG A 78 -3.76 11.67 -13.77
N VAL A 79 -3.34 12.93 -13.81
CA VAL A 79 -3.95 14.01 -13.04
C VAL A 79 -4.66 14.97 -13.98
N ALA A 80 -5.89 15.35 -13.64
CA ALA A 80 -6.61 16.42 -14.31
C ALA A 80 -6.89 17.55 -13.32
N TYR A 81 -6.95 18.79 -13.81
CA TYR A 81 -7.21 19.95 -12.97
C TYR A 81 -8.67 20.41 -13.07
N ARG A 82 -9.24 20.78 -11.93
CA ARG A 82 -10.55 21.44 -11.85
C ARG A 82 -10.43 22.61 -10.89
N ARG A 83 -10.45 23.84 -11.40
CA ARG A 83 -10.30 25.07 -10.58
C ARG A 83 -9.04 24.97 -9.70
N ASP A 84 -7.91 24.64 -10.34
CA ASP A 84 -6.59 24.47 -9.71
C ASP A 84 -6.46 23.33 -8.70
N ILE A 85 -7.48 22.48 -8.55
CA ILE A 85 -7.42 21.28 -7.72
C ILE A 85 -7.00 20.08 -8.59
N ALA A 86 -5.96 19.38 -8.16
CA ALA A 86 -5.45 18.18 -8.81
C ALA A 86 -6.33 16.96 -8.50
N ILE A 87 -6.94 16.36 -9.53
CA ILE A 87 -7.81 15.18 -9.40
C ILE A 87 -7.14 13.98 -10.07
N PRO A 88 -6.81 12.92 -9.31
CA PRO A 88 -6.17 11.74 -9.85
C PRO A 88 -7.20 10.79 -10.47
N TYR A 89 -6.83 10.25 -11.62
CA TYR A 89 -7.57 9.22 -12.33
C TYR A 89 -6.67 8.00 -12.53
N ILE A 90 -7.17 6.81 -12.21
CA ILE A 90 -6.52 5.54 -12.50
C ILE A 90 -7.43 4.77 -13.45
N ARG A 91 -6.90 4.36 -14.61
CA ARG A 91 -7.65 3.62 -15.64
C ARG A 91 -8.95 4.32 -16.06
N GLY A 92 -8.94 5.65 -16.08
CA GLY A 92 -10.07 6.49 -16.49
C GLY A 92 -11.10 6.82 -15.39
N TYR A 93 -11.00 6.22 -14.21
CA TYR A 93 -11.90 6.49 -13.06
C TYR A 93 -11.21 7.36 -12.02
N VAL A 94 -11.97 8.19 -11.30
CA VAL A 94 -11.43 9.01 -10.20
C VAL A 94 -10.97 8.09 -9.06
N ALA A 95 -9.72 8.25 -8.63
CA ALA A 95 -9.20 7.53 -7.47
C ALA A 95 -9.70 8.15 -6.16
N ASN A 96 -9.98 7.32 -5.16
CA ASN A 96 -10.23 7.84 -3.81
C ASN A 96 -8.93 8.29 -3.15
N LEU A 97 -9.03 9.32 -2.31
CA LEU A 97 -7.93 9.85 -1.53
C LEU A 97 -8.16 9.61 -0.05
N TYR A 98 -7.11 9.13 0.62
CA TYR A 98 -7.09 8.97 2.06
C TYR A 98 -5.85 9.66 2.62
N LEU A 99 -6.02 10.43 3.69
CA LEU A 99 -4.94 11.00 4.49
C LEU A 99 -5.00 10.34 5.86
N ASP A 100 -3.94 9.61 6.23
CA ASP A 100 -3.84 8.90 7.51
C ASP A 100 -5.09 8.06 7.82
N GLU A 101 -5.49 7.19 6.88
CA GLU A 101 -6.68 6.32 6.96
C GLU A 101 -8.05 7.03 6.90
N LEU A 102 -8.08 8.36 6.81
CA LEU A 102 -9.32 9.14 6.69
C LEU A 102 -9.58 9.56 5.25
N ARG A 103 -10.80 9.35 4.75
CA ARG A 103 -11.18 9.76 3.40
C ARG A 103 -11.22 11.28 3.31
N VAL A 104 -10.59 11.84 2.28
CA VAL A 104 -10.51 13.30 2.06
C VAL A 104 -10.84 13.68 0.62
N ASP A 105 -11.16 14.96 0.43
CA ASP A 105 -11.34 15.57 -0.89
C ASP A 105 -9.98 15.97 -1.51
N PRO A 106 -9.83 15.98 -2.85
CA PRO A 106 -8.60 16.43 -3.51
C PRO A 106 -8.12 17.84 -3.14
N ALA A 107 -9.02 18.74 -2.73
CA ALA A 107 -8.65 20.07 -2.25
C ALA A 107 -7.82 20.01 -0.95
N ALA A 108 -8.07 19.03 -0.07
CA ALA A 108 -7.30 18.86 1.16
C ALA A 108 -5.85 18.46 0.85
N ILE A 109 -5.66 17.52 -0.08
CA ILE A 109 -4.32 17.08 -0.51
C ILE A 109 -3.57 18.19 -1.25
N SER A 110 -4.28 19.02 -2.00
CA SER A 110 -3.67 20.14 -2.74
C SER A 110 -3.04 21.20 -1.84
N ASN A 111 -3.44 21.25 -0.57
CA ASN A 111 -2.86 22.16 0.44
C ASN A 111 -1.83 21.48 1.35
N LEU A 112 -1.58 20.17 1.19
CA LEU A 112 -0.63 19.42 2.00
C LEU A 112 0.79 19.54 1.40
N PRO A 113 1.77 20.10 2.12
CA PRO A 113 3.15 20.15 1.64
C PRO A 113 3.71 18.76 1.42
N VAL A 114 4.40 18.54 0.29
CA VAL A 114 5.04 17.25 0.00
C VAL A 114 6.11 16.89 1.04
N SER A 115 6.74 17.90 1.66
CA SER A 115 7.69 17.74 2.76
C SER A 115 7.12 17.03 3.98
N ASP A 116 5.80 17.04 4.16
CA ASP A 116 5.12 16.55 5.36
C ASP A 116 4.60 15.12 5.16
N ILE A 117 4.78 14.57 3.96
CA ILE A 117 4.34 13.21 3.60
C ILE A 117 5.53 12.26 3.76
N GLY A 118 5.31 11.17 4.48
CA GLY A 118 6.33 10.16 4.73
C GLY A 118 6.17 8.91 3.88
N LEU A 119 4.91 8.51 3.61
CA LEU A 119 4.60 7.30 2.85
C LEU A 119 3.42 7.52 1.91
N LEU A 120 3.48 6.89 0.74
CA LEU A 120 2.40 6.89 -0.24
C LEU A 120 2.15 5.46 -0.71
N LYS A 121 0.88 5.06 -0.73
CA LYS A 121 0.45 3.76 -1.27
C LYS A 121 -0.61 3.95 -2.34
N VAL A 122 -0.36 3.42 -3.54
CA VAL A 122 -1.30 3.50 -4.66
C VAL A 122 -1.83 2.11 -5.01
N ILE A 123 -3.10 1.90 -4.70
CA ILE A 123 -3.83 0.68 -4.99
C ILE A 123 -4.65 0.91 -6.25
N ARG A 124 -4.24 0.29 -7.36
CA ARG A 124 -4.84 0.51 -8.69
C ARG A 124 -6.16 -0.24 -8.90
N GLY A 125 -6.43 -1.27 -8.10
CA GLY A 125 -7.63 -2.09 -8.14
C GLY A 125 -8.73 -1.58 -7.21
N PRO A 126 -9.98 -2.03 -7.39
CA PRO A 126 -11.04 -1.74 -6.44
C PRO A 126 -10.69 -2.31 -5.07
N VAL A 127 -10.94 -1.54 -4.02
CA VAL A 127 -10.77 -1.96 -2.63
C VAL A 127 -12.16 -2.17 -2.01
N VAL A 128 -12.35 -3.28 -1.31
CA VAL A 128 -13.62 -3.60 -0.64
C VAL A 128 -13.68 -2.87 0.70
N ILE A 129 -13.92 -1.56 0.64
CA ILE A 129 -14.17 -0.68 1.79
C ILE A 129 -15.42 0.15 1.52
N VAL A 130 -16.05 0.64 2.59
CA VAL A 130 -17.21 1.55 2.48
C VAL A 130 -16.77 2.80 1.71
N GLY A 131 -17.42 3.03 0.56
CA GLY A 131 -17.10 4.16 -0.32
C GLY A 131 -15.92 3.94 -1.26
N GLY A 132 -15.46 2.69 -1.45
CA GLY A 132 -14.43 2.31 -2.43
C GLY A 132 -14.75 2.78 -3.86
N SER A 133 -13.71 3.05 -4.66
CA SER A 133 -13.83 3.52 -6.04
C SER A 133 -13.35 2.44 -7.02
N PRO A 134 -14.01 2.29 -8.20
CA PRO A 134 -13.45 1.53 -9.32
C PRO A 134 -12.08 2.05 -9.78
N GLY A 135 -11.79 3.33 -9.54
CA GLY A 135 -10.51 3.97 -9.82
C GLY A 135 -9.44 3.74 -8.76
N GLY A 136 -9.64 2.79 -7.85
CA GLY A 136 -8.67 2.47 -6.83
C GLY A 136 -8.53 3.55 -5.76
N THR A 137 -7.41 3.52 -5.05
CA THR A 137 -7.16 4.34 -3.86
C THR A 137 -5.72 4.82 -3.83
N ILE A 138 -5.53 6.09 -3.46
CA ILE A 138 -4.24 6.68 -3.12
C ILE A 138 -4.29 7.01 -1.63
N ALA A 139 -3.53 6.28 -0.83
CA ALA A 139 -3.39 6.48 0.60
C ALA A 139 -2.09 7.25 0.89
N ILE A 140 -2.23 8.39 1.55
CA ILE A 140 -1.17 9.34 1.87
C ILE A 140 -1.00 9.32 3.38
N TYR A 141 0.22 9.15 3.86
CA TYR A 141 0.52 9.16 5.29
C TYR A 141 1.48 10.29 5.61
N THR A 142 1.14 11.07 6.62
CA THR A 142 2.01 12.12 7.12
C THR A 142 3.23 11.53 7.82
N LYS A 143 4.34 12.27 7.80
CA LYS A 143 5.52 11.90 8.56
C LYS A 143 5.16 11.75 10.02
N ARG A 144 5.64 10.67 10.64
CA ARG A 144 5.57 10.54 12.10
C ARG A 144 6.64 11.46 12.67
N GLY A 145 6.32 12.23 13.71
CA GLY A 145 7.36 12.92 14.46
C GLY A 145 8.37 11.89 14.95
N GLU A 146 9.64 12.28 15.03
CA GLU A 146 10.62 11.50 15.79
C GLU A 146 10.02 11.29 17.18
N GLU A 147 9.71 10.04 17.54
CA GLU A 147 9.47 9.72 18.94
C GLU A 147 10.79 10.07 19.64
N GLU A 148 10.86 11.25 20.27
CA GLU A 148 11.91 11.55 21.22
C GLU A 148 11.80 10.48 22.31
N GLU A 149 12.66 9.45 22.25
CA GLU A 149 12.81 8.51 23.35
C GLU A 149 13.15 9.34 24.62
N PRO A 150 12.35 9.21 25.70
CA PRO A 150 12.58 9.96 26.94
C PRO A 150 13.83 9.50 27.70
#